data_AF-A0A7J0HA75-F1
#
_entry.id   AF-A0A7J0HA75-F1
#
_cell.length_a   1.000
_cell.length_b   1.000
_cell.length_c   1.000
_cell.angle_alpha   90.00
_cell.angle_beta   90.00
_cell.angle_gamma   90.00
#
_symmetry.space_group_name_H-M   'P 1'
#
loop_
_entity.id
_entity.type
_entity.pdbx_description
1 polymer ?
#
loop_
_entity_poly.entity_id
_entity_poly.type
_entity_poly.pdbx_seq_one_letter_code
_entity_poly.pdbx_strand_id
1 'polypeptide(L)'
;MELTLKKYFGYSAFRPYQKEIIENILQGKDCLVVMATGSGKSLCYQVPPLVVNKTAVVISPLLSLMQDQVMALRQRGIKADHLSLVLKQI
;
A
#
# COMPACT_ATOMS: atom_id res chain seq x y z
N MET A 1 11.08 -9.37 2.33
CA MET A 1 10.22 -8.17 2.20
C MET A 1 10.97 -7.01 1.51
N GLU A 2 12.26 -6.90 1.78
CA GLU A 2 13.23 -5.95 1.24
C GLU A 2 13.34 -6.06 -0.29
N LEU A 3 13.26 -7.28 -0.85
CA LEU A 3 13.19 -7.49 -2.30
C LEU A 3 11.96 -6.83 -2.92
N THR A 4 10.79 -6.95 -2.28
CA THR A 4 9.54 -6.29 -2.72
C THR A 4 9.68 -4.78 -2.67
N LEU A 5 10.25 -4.25 -1.58
CA LEU A 5 10.52 -2.83 -1.41
C LEU A 5 11.40 -2.29 -2.55
N LYS A 6 12.53 -2.95 -2.81
CA LYS A 6 13.44 -2.55 -3.87
C LYS A 6 12.81 -2.69 -5.25
N LYS A 7 12.15 -3.82 -5.54
CA LYS A 7 11.56 -4.14 -6.84
C LYS A 7 10.46 -3.16 -7.24
N TYR A 8 9.52 -2.88 -6.35
CA TYR A 8 8.32 -2.11 -6.69
C TYR A 8 8.41 -0.64 -6.28
N PHE A 9 9.15 -0.31 -5.21
CA PHE A 9 9.20 1.04 -4.68
C PHE A 9 10.56 1.72 -4.85
N GLY A 10 11.59 0.99 -5.28
CA GLY A 10 12.94 1.53 -5.54
C GLY A 10 13.72 1.91 -4.28
N TYR A 11 13.22 1.61 -3.08
CA TYR A 11 13.90 1.95 -1.83
C TYR A 11 14.83 0.83 -1.38
N SER A 12 15.97 1.21 -0.80
CA SER A 12 16.97 0.29 -0.24
C SER A 12 16.65 -0.16 1.19
N ALA A 13 15.90 0.65 1.94
CA ALA A 13 15.56 0.39 3.33
C ALA A 13 14.19 0.98 3.70
N PHE A 14 13.57 0.38 4.72
CA PHE A 14 12.37 0.92 5.35
C PHE A 14 12.71 2.14 6.20
N ARG A 15 11.79 3.10 6.27
CA ARG A 15 11.83 4.16 7.28
C ARG A 15 11.51 3.58 8.67
N PRO A 16 11.81 4.31 9.75
CA PRO A 16 11.48 3.88 11.11
C PRO A 16 10.03 3.40 11.24
N TYR A 17 9.83 2.35 12.04
CA TYR A 17 8.55 1.69 12.33
C TYR A 17 7.86 0.97 11.15
N GLN A 18 8.14 1.30 9.89
CA GLN A 18 7.46 0.67 8.74
C GLN A 18 7.65 -0.84 8.72
N LYS A 19 8.88 -1.32 8.93
CA LYS A 19 9.21 -2.75 8.94
C LYS A 19 8.43 -3.50 10.03
N GLU A 20 8.46 -2.99 11.25
CA GLU A 20 7.74 -3.56 12.40
C GLU A 20 6.22 -3.63 12.16
N ILE A 21 5.63 -2.55 11.62
CA ILE A 21 4.21 -2.51 11.28
C ILE A 21 3.87 -3.60 10.24
N ILE A 22 4.66 -3.70 9.18
CA ILE A 22 4.42 -4.70 8.12
C ILE A 22 4.56 -6.12 8.68
N GLU A 23 5.56 -6.37 9.53
CA GLU A 23 5.75 -7.67 10.18
C GLU A 23 4.55 -8.06 11.05
N ASN A 24 3.99 -7.12 11.82
CA ASN A 24 2.77 -7.36 12.59
C ASN A 24 1.57 -7.71 11.68
N ILE A 25 1.38 -6.97 10.58
CA ILE A 25 0.32 -7.26 9.60
C ILE A 25 0.52 -8.65 8.97
N LEU A 26 1.74 -9.02 8.60
CA LEU A 26 2.07 -10.33 8.03
C LEU A 26 1.84 -11.49 9.01
N GLN A 27 1.94 -11.23 10.31
CA GLN A 27 1.58 -12.17 11.38
C GLN A 27 0.06 -12.25 11.63
N GLY A 28 -0.75 -11.48 10.90
CA GLY A 28 -2.21 -11.46 11.06
C GLY A 28 -2.70 -10.67 12.27
N LYS A 29 -1.89 -9.75 12.80
CA LYS A 29 -2.29 -8.88 13.92
C LYS A 29 -2.98 -7.62 13.42
N ASP A 30 -4.01 -7.20 14.15
CA ASP A 30 -4.63 -5.90 13.96
C ASP A 30 -3.68 -4.78 14.40
N CYS A 31 -3.57 -3.74 13.58
CA CYS A 31 -2.62 -2.63 13.78
C CYS A 31 -3.33 -1.28 13.69
N LEU A 32 -3.25 -0.47 14.74
CA LEU A 32 -3.57 0.95 14.70
C LEU A 32 -2.28 1.75 14.49
N VAL A 33 -2.19 2.45 13.36
CA VAL A 33 -0.96 3.17 12.95
C VAL A 33 -1.22 4.67 12.93
N VAL A 34 -0.56 5.41 13.83
CA VAL A 34 -0.59 6.87 13.88
C VAL A 34 0.74 7.40 13.39
N MET A 35 0.75 7.93 12.16
CA MET A 35 1.95 8.48 11.54
C MET A 35 1.61 9.79 10.83
N ALA A 36 2.53 10.76 10.87
CA ALA A 36 2.37 12.04 10.19
C ALA A 36 2.21 11.88 8.67
N THR A 37 1.63 12.88 8.01
CA THR A 37 1.60 12.94 6.54
C THR A 37 3.03 12.92 5.98
N GLY A 38 3.23 12.26 4.83
CA GLY A 38 4.56 12.12 4.21
C GLY A 38 5.49 11.09 4.84
N SER A 39 5.13 10.52 6.01
CA SER A 39 5.90 9.47 6.69
C SER A 39 6.02 8.16 5.90
N GLY A 40 5.11 7.93 4.94
CA GLY A 40 5.06 6.71 4.14
C GLY A 40 4.14 5.64 4.71
N LYS A 41 3.11 6.01 5.48
CA LYS A 41 2.11 5.08 6.03
C LYS A 41 1.45 4.15 4.99
N SER A 42 1.31 4.59 3.74
CA SER A 42 0.71 3.77 2.69
C SER A 42 1.51 2.51 2.38
N LEU A 43 2.84 2.62 2.49
CA LEU A 43 3.75 1.51 2.25
C LEU A 43 3.49 0.36 3.23
N CYS A 44 3.07 0.68 4.47
CA CYS A 44 2.78 -0.31 5.50
C CYS A 44 1.63 -1.27 5.15
N TYR A 45 0.63 -0.82 4.38
CA TYR A 45 -0.46 -1.69 3.91
C TYR A 45 -0.29 -2.16 2.46
N GLN A 46 0.56 -1.50 1.66
CA GLN A 46 0.80 -1.87 0.26
C GLN A 46 1.82 -3.01 0.10
N VAL A 47 2.84 -3.08 0.97
CA VAL A 47 3.86 -4.14 0.90
C VAL A 47 3.34 -5.53 1.33
N PRO A 48 2.60 -5.69 2.44
CA PRO A 48 2.14 -7.02 2.89
C PRO A 48 1.49 -7.89 1.80
N PRO A 49 0.47 -7.43 1.05
CA PRO A 49 -0.20 -8.26 0.03
C PRO A 49 0.74 -8.74 -1.08
N LEU A 50 1.77 -7.94 -1.41
CA LEU A 50 2.77 -8.31 -2.42
C LEU A 50 3.74 -9.37 -1.91
N VAL A 51 4.03 -9.40 -0.61
CA VAL A 51 4.90 -10.40 0.00
C VAL A 51 4.21 -11.76 0.08
N VAL A 52 2.92 -11.78 0.42
CA VAL A 52 2.15 -13.05 0.56
C VAL A 52 1.36 -13.43 -0.69
N ASN A 53 1.51 -12.68 -1.78
CA ASN A 53 0.79 -12.86 -3.04
C ASN A 53 -0.74 -12.95 -2.86
N LYS A 54 -1.30 -11.99 -2.11
CA LYS A 54 -2.75 -11.84 -1.87
C LYS A 54 -3.23 -10.45 -2.29
N THR A 55 -4.54 -10.25 -2.26
CA THR A 55 -5.17 -8.94 -2.50
C THR A 55 -5.37 -8.21 -1.18
N ALA A 56 -4.99 -6.94 -1.10
CA ALA A 56 -5.40 -6.05 -0.03
C ALA A 56 -6.63 -5.24 -0.45
N VAL A 57 -7.59 -5.11 0.45
CA VAL A 57 -8.73 -4.19 0.30
C VAL A 57 -8.42 -2.93 1.10
N VAL A 58 -8.41 -1.78 0.43
CA VAL A 58 -8.14 -0.49 1.04
C VAL A 58 -9.39 0.37 0.96
N ILE A 59 -9.94 0.73 2.12
CA ILE A 59 -11.08 1.64 2.21
C ILE A 59 -10.56 3.08 2.26
N SER A 60 -11.02 3.92 1.36
CA SER A 60 -10.59 5.31 1.23
C SER A 60 -11.82 6.22 1.13
N PRO A 61 -11.83 7.36 1.84
CA PRO A 61 -13.00 8.23 1.87
C PRO A 61 -13.17 9.09 0.61
N LEU A 62 -12.11 9.29 -0.17
CA LEU A 62 -12.10 10.24 -1.29
C LEU A 62 -11.74 9.54 -2.61
N LEU A 63 -12.57 9.78 -3.64
CA LEU A 63 -12.34 9.25 -4.98
C LEU A 63 -10.99 9.69 -5.57
N SER A 64 -10.63 10.97 -5.39
CA SER A 64 -9.33 11.50 -5.82
C SER A 64 -8.17 10.72 -5.21
N LEU A 65 -8.23 10.47 -3.89
CA LEU A 65 -7.21 9.70 -3.19
C LEU A 65 -7.14 8.25 -3.69
N MET A 66 -8.28 7.63 -4.00
CA MET A 66 -8.32 6.28 -4.59
C MET A 66 -7.62 6.25 -5.96
N GLN A 67 -7.93 7.23 -6.82
CA GLN A 67 -7.35 7.35 -8.15
C GLN A 67 -5.84 7.56 -8.10
N ASP A 68 -5.37 8.48 -7.24
CA ASP A 68 -3.94 8.76 -7.06
C ASP A 68 -3.16 7.52 -6.60
N GLN A 69 -3.69 6.79 -5.61
CA GLN A 69 -3.03 5.58 -5.11
C GLN A 69 -3.01 4.47 -6.18
N VAL A 70 -4.11 4.23 -6.88
CA VAL A 70 -4.19 3.21 -7.94
C VAL A 70 -3.26 3.54 -9.09
N MET A 71 -3.23 4.80 -9.55
CA MET A 71 -2.33 5.26 -10.61
C MET A 71 -0.86 5.04 -10.21
N ALA A 72 -0.49 5.44 -8.99
CA ALA A 72 0.87 5.29 -8.48
C ALA A 72 1.28 3.81 -8.30
N LEU A 73 0.34 2.91 -8.00
CA LEU A 73 0.59 1.47 -7.94
C LEU A 73 0.78 0.88 -9.35
N ARG A 74 -0.06 1.26 -10.31
CA ARG A 74 0.05 0.82 -11.71
C ARG A 74 1.36 1.25 -12.35
N GLN A 75 1.80 2.49 -12.12
CA GLN A 75 3.10 2.99 -12.59
C GLN A 75 4.29 2.18 -12.04
N ARG A 76 4.13 1.56 -10.86
CA ARG A 76 5.13 0.66 -10.27
C ARG A 76 5.01 -0.79 -10.75
N GLY A 77 4.12 -1.08 -11.71
CA GLY A 77 3.85 -2.44 -12.17
C GLY A 77 3.07 -3.30 -11.16
N ILE A 78 2.40 -2.67 -10.19
CA ILE A 78 1.53 -3.36 -9.24
C ILE A 78 0.10 -3.36 -9.78
N LYS A 79 -0.53 -4.54 -9.83
CA LYS A 79 -1.94 -4.68 -10.19
C LYS A 79 -2.80 -4.05 -9.09
N ALA A 80 -3.56 -3.01 -9.46
CA ALA A 80 -4.48 -2.32 -8.56
C ALA A 80 -5.65 -1.75 -9.36
N ASP A 81 -6.83 -1.71 -8.73
CA ASP A 81 -7.99 -0.98 -9.22
C ASP A 81 -8.78 -0.38 -8.06
N HIS A 82 -9.75 0.46 -8.37
CA HIS A 82 -10.71 1.00 -7.42
C HIS A 82 -12.13 0.75 -7.89
N LEU A 83 -13.03 0.57 -6.93
CA LEU A 83 -14.47 0.54 -7.15
C LEU A 83 -15.08 1.81 -6.56
N SER A 84 -15.86 2.52 -7.36
CA SER A 84 -16.55 3.75 -6.96
C SER A 84 -17.93 3.82 -7.59
N LEU A 85 -18.83 4.59 -6.98
CA LEU A 85 -20.17 4.80 -7.51
C LEU A 85 -20.16 5.52 -8.88
N VAL A 86 -19.11 6.29 -9.16
CA VAL A 86 -18.88 6.90 -10.46
C VAL A 86 -18.27 5.85 -11.39
N LEU A 87 -18.98 5.52 -12.47
CA LEU A 87 -18.48 4.66 -13.54
C LEU A 87 -17.32 5.37 -14.25
N LYS A 88 -16.18 4.71 -14.40
CA LYS A 88 -15.16 5.11 -15.39
C LYS A 88 -15.82 5.05 -16.76
N GLN A 89 -16.01 6.20 -17.41
CA GLN A 89 -16.21 6.20 -18.86
C GLN A 89 -14.92 5.62 -19.47
N ILE A 90 -15.13 4.57 -20.26
CA ILE A 90 -14.11 3.79 -20.96
C ILE A 90 -13.40 4.69 -21.97
#